data_AF-V7HFF7-F1
#
_entry.id   AF-V7HFF7-F1
#
_cell.length_a   1.000
_cell.length_b   1.000
_cell.length_c   1.000
_cell.angle_alpha   90.00
_cell.angle_beta   90.00
_cell.angle_gamma   90.00
#
_symmetry.space_group_name_H-M   'P 1'
#
loop_
_entity.id
_entity.type
_entity.pdbx_description
1 polymer ?
#
loop_
_entity_poly.entity_id
_entity_poly.type
_entity_poly.pdbx_seq_one_letter_code
_entity_poly.pdbx_strand_id
1 'polypeptide(L)' 'MTFLAALRHDRVEAPWLIDGPINGERFQLYVDEVLVPIPKPGDIVIMDMCGRPRQRKKNLI' A
#
# COMPACT_ATOMS: atom_id res chain seq x y z
N MET A 1 17.17 -3.63 1.21
CA MET A 1 16.57 -2.80 0.16
C MET A 1 15.22 -3.37 -0.19
N THR A 2 14.18 -2.55 -0.24
CA THR A 2 12.81 -3.00 -0.55
C THR A 2 12.27 -2.16 -1.70
N PHE A 3 11.75 -2.83 -2.73
CA PHE A 3 11.12 -2.20 -3.87
C PHE A 3 9.61 -2.41 -3.80
N LEU A 4 8.86 -1.33 -4.02
CA LEU A 4 7.41 -1.32 -4.11
C LEU A 4 7.01 -0.77 -5.47
N ALA A 5 5.98 -1.34 -6.05
CA ALA A 5 5.37 -0.82 -7.27
C ALA A 5 3.93 -1.33 -7.39
N ALA A 6 3.10 -0.57 -8.08
CA ALA A 6 1.83 -1.06 -8.58
C ALA A 6 2.05 -1.84 -9.88
N LEU A 7 1.36 -2.96 -10.02
CA LEU A 7 1.38 -3.75 -11.25
C LEU A 7 0.04 -3.64 -11.96
N ARG A 8 0.10 -3.37 -13.26
CA ARG A 8 -1.01 -3.50 -14.19
C ARG A 8 -0.68 -4.60 -15.20
N HIS A 9 -1.70 -5.12 -15.86
CA HIS A 9 -1.53 -6.18 -16.85
C HIS A 9 -0.55 -5.82 -17.99
N ASP A 10 -0.32 -4.52 -18.24
CA ASP A 10 0.46 -3.98 -19.34
C ASP A 10 1.74 -3.25 -18.91
N ARG A 11 1.90 -2.90 -17.62
CA ARG A 11 3.04 -2.08 -17.14
C ARG A 11 3.23 -2.10 -15.62
N VAL A 12 4.41 -1.64 -15.20
CA VAL A 12 4.73 -1.28 -13.81
C VAL A 12 4.45 0.21 -13.60
N GLU A 13 3.85 0.56 -12.47
CA GLU A 13 3.52 1.93 -12.06
C GLU A 13 3.91 2.20 -10.60
N ALA A 14 3.90 3.47 -10.19
CA ALA A 14 4.19 3.89 -8.81
C ALA A 14 5.47 3.26 -8.21
N PRO A 15 6.63 3.23 -8.90
CA PRO A 15 7.83 2.60 -8.33
C PRO A 15 8.36 3.40 -7.15
N TRP A 16 8.71 2.71 -6.07
CA TRP A 16 9.37 3.30 -4.91
C TRP A 16 10.40 2.35 -4.32
N LEU A 17 11.53 2.93 -3.94
CA LEU A 17 12.68 2.19 -3.46
C LEU A 17 13.09 2.73 -2.10
N ILE A 18 13.13 1.85 -1.12
CA ILE A 18 13.48 2.22 0.26
C ILE A 18 14.61 1.35 0.77
N ASP A 19 15.43 1.97 1.62
CA ASP A 19 16.42 1.25 2.41
C ASP A 19 15.80 0.69 3.69
N GLY A 20 16.02 -0.61 3.88
CA GLY A 20 15.41 -1.39 4.96
C GLY A 20 13.99 -1.90 4.66
N PRO A 21 13.34 -2.51 5.65
CA PRO A 21 12.01 -3.11 5.51
C PRO A 21 10.90 -2.06 5.39
N ILE A 22 9.80 -2.45 4.76
CA ILE A 22 8.53 -1.71 4.77
C ILE A 22 7.87 -1.85 6.17
N ASN A 23 7.18 -0.81 6.61
CA ASN A 23 6.34 -0.82 7.82
C ASN A 23 5.03 -0.06 7.52
N GLY A 24 4.10 0.00 8.48
CA GLY A 24 2.79 0.64 8.27
C GLY A 24 2.87 2.12 7.89
N GLU A 25 3.77 2.89 8.50
CA GLU A 25 3.95 4.32 8.21
C GLU A 25 4.54 4.54 6.82
N ARG A 26 5.62 3.82 6.47
CA ARG A 26 6.23 3.88 5.14
C ARG A 26 5.25 3.43 4.06
N PHE A 27 4.43 2.43 4.36
CA PHE A 27 3.39 1.97 3.44
C PHE A 27 2.29 3.02 3.25
N GLN A 28 1.85 3.68 4.31
CA GLN A 28 0.88 4.78 4.20
C GLN A 28 1.45 5.92 3.35
N LEU A 29 2.71 6.29 3.56
CA LEU A 29 3.40 7.29 2.74
C LEU A 29 3.49 6.88 1.27
N TYR A 30 3.79 5.61 0.99
CA TYR A 30 3.75 5.08 -0.37
C TYR A 30 2.35 5.23 -1.00
N VAL A 31 1.30 4.92 -0.25
CA VAL A 31 -0.08 5.05 -0.75
C VAL A 31 -0.38 6.51 -1.07
N ASP A 32 -0.18 7.42 -0.13
CA ASP A 32 -0.62 8.81 -0.25
C ASP A 32 0.20 9.59 -1.28
N GLU A 33 1.53 9.44 -1.27
CA GLU A 33 2.43 10.27 -2.06
C GLU A 33 2.80 9.66 -3.42
N VAL A 34 2.83 8.32 -3.52
CA VAL A 34 3.35 7.63 -4.72
C VAL A 34 2.25 6.92 -5.49
N LEU A 35 1.33 6.22 -4.81
CA LEU A 35 0.31 5.41 -5.48
C LEU A 35 -0.91 6.23 -5.88
N VAL A 36 -1.56 6.94 -4.95
CA VAL A 36 -2.82 7.67 -5.16
C VAL A 36 -2.80 8.60 -6.39
N PRO A 37 -1.69 9.31 -6.72
CA PRO A 37 -1.64 10.16 -7.91
C PRO A 37 -1.71 9.43 -9.26
N ILE A 38 -1.51 8.10 -9.28
CA ILE A 38 -1.31 7.34 -10.52
C ILE A 38 -2.62 6.79 -11.14
N PRO A 39 -3.53 6.13 -10.40
CA PRO A 39 -4.78 5.62 -10.95
C PRO A 39 -5.67 6.73 -11.52
N LYS A 40 -6.35 6.43 -12.62
CA LYS A 40 -7.36 7.30 -13.22
C LYS A 40 -8.76 6.92 -12.72
N PRO A 41 -9.75 7.83 -12.82
CA PRO A 41 -11.14 7.46 -12.56
C PRO A 41 -11.54 6.20 -13.34
N GLY A 42 -12.07 5.20 -12.63
CA GLY A 42 -12.44 3.89 -13.19
C GLY A 42 -11.37 2.79 -13.03
N ASP A 43 -10.14 3.13 -12.64
CA ASP A 43 -9.13 2.14 -12.28
C ASP A 43 -9.45 1.50 -10.91
N ILE A 44 -9.21 0.18 -10.79
CA ILE A 44 -9.38 -0.57 -9.55
C ILE A 44 -8.00 -0.90 -8.99
N VAL A 45 -7.74 -0.42 -7.77
CA VAL A 45 -6.56 -0.81 -7.00
C VAL A 45 -6.90 -2.02 -6.16
N ILE A 46 -6.23 -3.15 -6.42
CA ILE A 46 -6.28 -4.34 -5.58
C ILE A 46 -4.99 -4.36 -4.76
N MET A 47 -5.14 -4.41 -3.45
CA MET A 47 -4.03 -4.33 -2.52
C MET A 47 -4.25 -5.34 -1.40
N ASP A 48 -3.22 -6.14 -1.12
CA ASP A 48 -3.26 -7.03 0.04
C ASP A 48 -2.81 -6.26 1.29
N MET A 49 -3.60 -6.35 2.37
CA MET A 49 -3.24 -5.79 3.67
C MET A 49 -2.64 -6.89 4.54
N CYS A 50 -1.32 -7.04 4.48
CA CYS A 50 -0.61 -7.88 5.43
C CYS A 50 -0.44 -7.13 6.76
N GLY A 51 -1.02 -7.65 7.86
CA GLY A 51 -0.63 -7.25 9.22
C GLY A 51 -1.59 -6.39 10.04
N ARG A 52 -2.86 -6.19 9.66
CA ARG A 52 -3.84 -5.66 10.64
C ARG A 52 -4.24 -6.76 11.64
N PRO A 53 -4.00 -6.61 12.96
CA PRO A 53 -4.74 -7.42 13.92
C PRO A 53 -6.22 -7.03 13.79
N ARG A 54 -7.10 -8.03 13.71
CA ARG A 54 -8.55 -7.84 13.83
C ARG A 54 -8.79 -7.08 15.14
N GLN A 55 -9.25 -5.83 15.10
CA GLN A 55 -9.71 -5.13 16.29
C GLN A 55 -10.84 -5.96 16.91
N ARG A 56 -10.51 -6.81 17.89
CA ARG A 56 -11.50 -7.31 18.83
C ARG A 56 -11.92 -6.08 19.63
N LYS A 57 -13.12 -5.55 19.35
CA LYS A 57 -13.80 -4.69 20.32
C LYS A 57 -13.85 -5.52 21.62
N LYS A 58 -13.05 -5.13 22.62
CA LYS A 58 -13.31 -5.61 23.97
C LYS A 58 -14.62 -4.93 24.37
N ASN A 59 -15.68 -5.72 24.48
CA ASN A 59 -16.86 -5.28 25.22
C ASN A 59 -16.35 -5.00 26.64
N LEU A 60 -16.28 -3.72 27.01
CA LEU A 60 -16.24 -3.33 28.41
C LEU A 60 -17.62 -3.64 28.97
N ILE A 61 -17.68 -4.70 29.76
CA ILE A 61 -18.59 -4.82 30.90
C ILE A 61 -18.13 -3.83 31.97
#